data_AF-A0A0T6DR55-F1
#
_entry.id   AF-A0A0T6DR55-F1
#
_cell.length_a   1.000
_cell.length_b   1.000
_cell.length_c   1.000
_cell.angle_alpha   90.00
_cell.angle_beta   90.00
_cell.angle_gamma   90.00
#
_symmetry.space_group_name_H-M   'P 1'
#
loop_
_entity.id
_entity.type
_entity.pdbx_description
1 polymer ?
#
loop_
_entity_poly.entity_id
_entity_poly.type
_entity_poly.pdbx_seq_one_letter_code
_entity_poly.pdbx_strand_id
1 'polypeptide(L)'
;MNNDNNHANSNRENNVEAPVGKGSGLNNMDALSHYLKSTAGAREGRAIPPLEKWHPEDIADMDLIIKANGEWWHEGGKMTRESLVSLFATILWKEENDGVNEYFLKTPVQKIRIQVEDVPLLINDVGIVKENEVSWLEFVTTTGDVVRLDDEHPISLQAYQPGNAADRIDESQVRPYMPVRNGLNALIGRNTFYHLTEIGELTEHDGKTMLTLQSGGKSYSMTMPDH
;
A
#
# COMPACT_ATOMS: atom_id res chain seq x y z
N MET A 1 -49.91 10.16 44.85
CA MET A 1 -49.59 10.56 46.24
C MET A 1 -48.11 10.29 46.45
N ASN A 2 -47.33 11.38 46.58
CA ASN A 2 -45.92 11.36 46.95
C ASN A 2 -45.78 10.87 48.39
N ASN A 3 -44.66 10.22 48.70
CA ASN A 3 -44.00 10.47 49.97
C ASN A 3 -42.49 10.25 49.84
N ASP A 4 -41.77 11.33 50.12
CA ASP A 4 -40.33 11.39 50.31
C ASP A 4 -39.90 10.55 51.52
N ASN A 5 -38.67 10.02 51.52
CA ASN A 5 -37.69 10.45 52.52
C ASN A 5 -36.28 9.90 52.28
N ASN A 6 -35.37 10.81 52.55
CA ASN A 6 -33.94 10.86 52.32
C ASN A 6 -33.18 10.27 53.52
N HIS A 7 -32.01 9.65 53.31
CA HIS A 7 -30.93 9.68 54.30
C HIS A 7 -29.58 9.43 53.64
N ALA A 8 -28.75 10.47 53.66
CA ALA A 8 -27.33 10.41 53.42
C ALA A 8 -26.61 9.85 54.64
N ASN A 9 -25.52 9.09 54.43
CA ASN A 9 -24.32 9.23 55.25
C ASN A 9 -23.06 8.76 54.52
N SER A 10 -22.01 9.56 54.60
CA SER A 10 -20.67 9.26 54.12
C SER A 10 -19.91 8.38 55.11
N ASN A 11 -19.01 7.50 54.64
CA ASN A 11 -17.61 7.52 55.08
C ASN A 11 -16.74 6.57 54.27
N ARG A 12 -15.52 7.07 53.99
CA ARG A 12 -14.39 6.41 53.34
C ARG A 12 -13.81 5.33 54.25
N GLU A 13 -13.35 4.23 53.67
CA GLU A 13 -12.13 3.56 54.11
C GLU A 13 -11.47 2.84 52.92
N ASN A 14 -10.17 3.11 52.76
CA ASN A 14 -9.30 2.54 51.76
C ASN A 14 -9.06 1.06 52.05
N ASN A 15 -9.06 0.21 51.03
CA ASN A 15 -8.11 -0.89 51.01
C ASN A 15 -7.69 -1.22 49.57
N VAL A 16 -6.38 -1.07 49.36
CA VAL A 16 -5.67 -1.44 48.14
C VAL A 16 -5.33 -2.92 48.25
N GLU A 17 -5.83 -3.74 47.33
CA GLU A 17 -5.17 -5.00 46.98
C GLU A 17 -5.49 -5.35 45.52
N ALA A 18 -4.44 -5.46 44.72
CA ALA A 18 -4.49 -5.81 43.31
C ALA A 18 -4.52 -7.34 43.13
N PRO A 19 -5.20 -7.86 42.09
CA PRO A 19 -4.76 -9.06 41.42
C PRO A 19 -4.13 -8.69 40.07
N VAL A 20 -2.84 -8.97 39.99
CA VAL A 20 -2.05 -9.02 38.76
C VAL A 20 -2.48 -10.24 37.92
N GLY A 21 -2.69 -10.05 36.61
CA GLY A 21 -2.37 -11.09 35.62
C GLY A 21 -3.31 -11.32 34.44
N LYS A 22 -2.98 -10.66 33.30
CA LYS A 22 -3.07 -11.08 31.87
C LYS A 22 -4.47 -11.39 31.26
N GLY A 23 -4.83 -10.95 30.05
CA GLY A 23 -4.04 -10.32 28.99
C GLY A 23 -4.92 -9.76 27.85
N SER A 24 -4.54 -8.53 27.50
CA SER A 24 -4.81 -7.70 26.33
C SER A 24 -4.87 -8.41 24.97
N GLY A 25 -5.98 -8.26 24.24
CA GLY A 25 -6.06 -8.68 22.83
C GLY A 25 -7.36 -8.27 22.12
N LEU A 26 -8.45 -8.08 22.87
CA LEU A 26 -9.78 -7.82 22.29
C LEU A 26 -10.08 -6.33 22.06
N ASN A 27 -9.43 -5.42 22.80
CA ASN A 27 -9.80 -4.00 22.80
C ASN A 27 -9.25 -3.18 21.60
N ASN A 28 -8.25 -3.70 20.88
CA ASN A 28 -7.61 -2.97 19.77
C ASN A 28 -8.32 -3.14 18.42
N MET A 29 -9.11 -4.20 18.25
CA MET A 29 -9.77 -4.52 16.98
C MET A 29 -11.10 -3.77 16.80
N ASP A 30 -11.77 -3.45 17.90
CA ASP A 30 -13.01 -2.67 17.92
C ASP A 30 -12.74 -1.19 17.64
N ALA A 31 -11.64 -0.65 18.17
CA ALA A 31 -11.20 0.72 17.89
C ALA A 31 -10.85 0.94 16.41
N LEU A 32 -10.25 -0.06 15.76
CA LEU A 32 -9.90 -0.04 14.34
C LEU A 32 -11.15 -0.16 13.45
N SER A 33 -12.13 -0.96 13.86
CA SER A 33 -13.37 -1.19 13.10
C SER A 33 -14.26 0.07 13.03
N HIS A 34 -14.21 0.95 14.04
CA HIS A 34 -14.99 2.18 14.07
C HIS A 34 -14.46 3.28 13.14
N TYR A 35 -13.18 3.26 12.77
CA TYR A 35 -12.57 4.23 11.85
C TYR A 35 -12.94 3.96 10.37
N LEU A 36 -13.26 2.71 10.02
CA LEU A 36 -13.42 2.25 8.63
C LEU A 36 -14.79 2.53 7.99
N LYS A 37 -15.78 3.03 8.75
CA LYS A 37 -17.20 3.04 8.34
C LYS A 37 -17.71 4.33 7.66
N SER A 38 -16.87 5.34 7.38
CA SER A 38 -17.36 6.70 7.16
C SER A 38 -17.31 7.30 5.74
N THR A 39 -17.00 6.60 4.65
CA THR A 39 -16.79 7.28 3.34
C THR A 39 -17.29 6.49 2.11
N ALA A 40 -18.03 7.13 1.18
CA ALA A 40 -18.40 6.59 -0.14
C ALA A 40 -18.78 7.70 -1.17
N GLY A 41 -17.98 7.83 -2.26
CA GLY A 41 -18.16 8.68 -3.46
C GLY A 41 -16.81 8.92 -4.16
N ALA A 42 -16.71 8.95 -5.51
CA ALA A 42 -15.46 8.66 -6.24
C ALA A 42 -14.85 7.30 -5.81
N ARG A 43 -13.83 6.77 -6.50
CA ARG A 43 -13.02 5.73 -5.85
C ARG A 43 -12.20 6.43 -4.78
N GLU A 44 -12.79 6.62 -3.60
CA GLU A 44 -12.07 7.12 -2.44
C GLU A 44 -10.88 6.19 -2.19
N GLY A 45 -9.69 6.73 -2.42
CA GLY A 45 -8.47 6.05 -2.03
C GLY A 45 -8.54 5.67 -0.56
N ARG A 46 -8.02 4.50 -0.23
CA ARG A 46 -7.99 4.03 1.16
C ARG A 46 -7.39 5.08 2.11
N ALA A 47 -7.91 5.14 3.33
CA ALA A 47 -7.30 5.95 4.37
C ALA A 47 -5.92 5.38 4.75
N ILE A 48 -4.88 6.21 4.63
CA ILE A 48 -3.51 5.90 5.05
C ILE A 48 -3.21 6.68 6.33
N PRO A 49 -2.80 6.02 7.43
CA PRO A 49 -2.37 6.72 8.63
C PRO A 49 -1.18 7.65 8.36
N PRO A 50 -0.93 8.69 9.19
CA PRO A 50 0.19 9.61 9.00
C PRO A 50 1.52 8.97 9.43
N LEU A 51 1.98 7.98 8.68
CA LEU A 51 3.14 7.13 8.99
C LEU A 51 4.42 7.94 9.15
N GLU A 52 4.53 9.07 8.45
CA GLU A 52 5.66 10.01 8.53
C GLU A 52 5.81 10.64 9.92
N LYS A 53 4.72 10.72 10.71
CA LYS A 53 4.75 11.27 12.08
C LYS A 53 5.18 10.27 13.14
N TRP A 54 5.28 8.99 12.76
CA TRP A 54 5.67 7.93 13.67
C TRP A 54 7.19 7.72 13.57
N HIS A 55 7.88 7.74 14.70
CA HIS A 55 9.32 7.52 14.77
C HIS A 55 9.65 6.53 15.89
N PRO A 56 9.11 5.30 15.84
CA PRO A 56 9.40 4.32 16.88
C PRO A 56 10.86 3.85 16.79
N GLU A 57 11.49 3.67 17.94
CA GLU A 57 12.85 3.11 18.05
C GLU A 57 12.84 1.58 18.00
N ASP A 58 11.74 0.97 18.46
CA ASP A 58 11.61 -0.49 18.51
C ASP A 58 11.41 -1.07 17.10
N ILE A 59 12.30 -1.99 16.74
CA ILE A 59 12.25 -2.76 15.49
C ILE A 59 12.13 -4.25 15.84
N ALA A 60 11.15 -4.92 15.26
CA ALA A 60 11.02 -6.38 15.27
C ALA A 60 11.06 -6.93 13.84
N ASP A 61 11.22 -8.24 13.70
CA ASP A 61 11.16 -8.95 12.43
C ASP A 61 9.95 -9.89 12.42
N MET A 62 9.30 -10.03 11.27
CA MET A 62 8.20 -10.97 11.04
C MET A 62 8.48 -11.80 9.80
N ASP A 63 8.17 -13.09 9.85
CA ASP A 63 8.19 -13.97 8.67
C ASP A 63 6.98 -13.68 7.78
N LEU A 64 7.00 -12.48 7.18
CA LEU A 64 6.04 -11.99 6.21
C LEU A 64 6.80 -11.58 4.96
N ILE A 65 6.39 -12.13 3.82
CA ILE A 65 6.97 -11.82 2.52
C ILE A 65 5.89 -11.40 1.53
N ILE A 66 6.12 -10.27 0.88
CA ILE A 66 5.38 -9.85 -0.31
C ILE A 66 6.16 -10.39 -1.52
N LYS A 67 5.58 -11.37 -2.19
CA LYS A 67 6.14 -12.03 -3.36
C LYS A 67 6.16 -11.08 -4.56
N ALA A 68 7.02 -11.37 -5.54
CA ALA A 68 7.17 -10.54 -6.74
C ALA A 68 5.92 -10.50 -7.64
N ASN A 69 4.94 -11.38 -7.38
CA ASN A 69 3.61 -11.39 -8.02
C ASN A 69 2.53 -10.65 -7.19
N GLY A 70 2.91 -10.01 -6.08
CA GLY A 70 2.01 -9.30 -5.17
C GLY A 70 1.33 -10.17 -4.10
N GLU A 71 1.60 -11.49 -4.05
CA GLU A 71 1.03 -12.35 -3.01
C GLU A 71 1.70 -12.14 -1.65
N TRP A 72 0.91 -12.16 -0.59
CA TRP A 72 1.39 -12.07 0.79
C TRP A 72 1.48 -13.46 1.41
N TRP A 73 2.64 -13.80 1.98
CA TRP A 73 2.90 -15.08 2.62
C TRP A 73 3.42 -14.87 4.03
N HIS A 74 2.81 -15.53 5.01
CA HIS A 74 3.19 -15.47 6.42
C HIS A 74 3.51 -16.87 6.92
N GLU A 75 4.66 -17.07 7.57
CA GLU A 75 5.11 -18.37 8.10
C GLU A 75 5.05 -19.49 7.04
N GLY A 76 5.47 -19.18 5.81
CA GLY A 76 5.46 -20.11 4.68
C GLY A 76 4.08 -20.41 4.06
N GLY A 77 2.99 -19.80 4.56
CA GLY A 77 1.64 -19.97 4.04
C GLY A 77 1.11 -18.72 3.34
N LYS A 78 0.44 -18.88 2.19
CA LYS A 78 -0.26 -17.77 1.52
C LYS A 78 -1.37 -17.23 2.42
N MET A 79 -1.38 -15.91 2.63
CA MET A 79 -2.46 -15.22 3.34
C MET A 79 -3.71 -15.18 2.45
N THR A 80 -4.84 -15.68 2.96
CA THR A 80 -6.14 -15.68 2.26
C THR A 80 -7.11 -14.63 2.80
N ARG A 81 -6.77 -13.99 3.92
CA ARG A 81 -7.61 -12.97 4.57
C ARG A 81 -7.31 -11.60 3.98
N GLU A 82 -8.01 -11.27 2.89
CA GLU A 82 -7.87 -9.99 2.17
C GLU A 82 -7.99 -8.76 3.08
N SER A 83 -8.88 -8.78 4.07
CA SER A 83 -9.01 -7.66 5.02
C SER A 83 -7.74 -7.40 5.82
N LEU A 84 -6.97 -8.44 6.15
CA LEU A 84 -5.74 -8.33 6.91
C LEU A 84 -4.57 -7.87 6.02
N VAL A 85 -4.49 -8.42 4.81
CA VAL A 85 -3.54 -7.95 3.78
C VAL A 85 -3.76 -6.47 3.49
N SER A 86 -5.02 -6.09 3.27
CA SER A 86 -5.39 -4.69 3.07
C SER A 86 -5.00 -3.83 4.27
N LEU A 87 -5.26 -4.26 5.51
CA LEU A 87 -4.81 -3.52 6.70
C LEU A 87 -3.29 -3.34 6.73
N PHE A 88 -2.51 -4.41 6.56
CA PHE A 88 -1.05 -4.33 6.58
C PHE A 88 -0.52 -3.42 5.47
N ALA A 89 -1.14 -3.42 4.30
CA ALA A 89 -0.77 -2.49 3.24
C ALA A 89 -0.91 -1.02 3.66
N THR A 90 -1.89 -0.64 4.49
CA THR A 90 -2.04 0.76 4.98
C THR A 90 -0.84 1.27 5.77
N ILE A 91 -0.15 0.36 6.45
CA ILE A 91 0.97 0.66 7.35
C ILE A 91 2.32 0.30 6.75
N LEU A 92 2.37 -0.03 5.45
CA LEU A 92 3.62 -0.21 4.75
C LEU A 92 4.43 1.07 4.76
N TRP A 93 5.70 0.92 5.09
CA TRP A 93 6.69 1.96 5.14
C TRP A 93 7.98 1.47 4.49
N LYS A 94 8.62 2.36 3.74
CA LYS A 94 9.90 2.11 3.10
C LYS A 94 10.95 3.00 3.75
N GLU A 95 12.10 2.42 4.05
CA GLU A 95 13.31 3.17 4.37
C GLU A 95 14.39 2.77 3.36
N GLU A 96 15.17 3.73 2.91
CA GLU A 96 16.31 3.50 2.03
C GLU A 96 17.58 3.71 2.84
N ASN A 97 18.45 2.72 2.85
CA ASN A 97 19.73 2.77 3.56
C ASN A 97 20.82 2.21 2.66
N ASP A 98 21.86 3.01 2.39
CA ASP A 98 22.97 2.66 1.50
C ASP A 98 22.53 2.12 0.12
N GLY A 99 21.44 2.68 -0.44
CA GLY A 99 20.85 2.26 -1.72
C GLY A 99 20.05 0.96 -1.67
N VAL A 100 19.86 0.38 -0.48
CA VAL A 100 19.03 -0.80 -0.24
C VAL A 100 17.70 -0.38 0.37
N ASN A 101 16.61 -0.92 -0.17
CA ASN A 101 15.27 -0.67 0.33
C ASN A 101 14.92 -1.68 1.42
N GLU A 102 14.60 -1.19 2.62
CA GLU A 102 13.99 -1.96 3.70
C GLU A 102 12.50 -1.62 3.80
N TYR A 103 11.68 -2.64 4.07
CA TYR A 103 10.23 -2.48 4.18
C TYR A 103 9.74 -2.89 5.56
N PHE A 104 8.80 -2.11 6.08
CA PHE A 104 8.26 -2.27 7.41
C PHE A 104 6.74 -2.16 7.42
N LEU A 105 6.10 -2.82 8.38
CA LEU A 105 4.80 -2.46 8.90
C LEU A 105 5.02 -1.50 10.07
N LYS A 106 4.60 -0.24 9.90
CA LYS A 106 4.89 0.84 10.84
C LYS A 106 3.67 1.17 11.69
N THR A 107 3.85 1.24 13.00
CA THR A 107 2.83 1.65 13.97
C THR A 107 3.40 2.80 14.82
N PRO A 108 2.58 3.49 15.65
CA PRO A 108 3.09 4.55 16.53
C PRO A 108 4.20 4.10 17.48
N VAL A 109 4.22 2.82 17.87
CA VAL A 109 5.10 2.30 18.91
C VAL A 109 6.21 1.39 18.37
N GLN A 110 6.08 0.85 17.16
CA GLN A 110 7.00 -0.15 16.63
C GLN A 110 7.06 -0.17 15.10
N LYS A 111 8.23 -0.49 14.54
CA LYS A 111 8.42 -0.97 13.16
C LYS A 111 8.60 -2.47 13.14
N ILE A 112 7.92 -3.16 12.22
CA ILE A 112 8.07 -4.60 12.02
C ILE A 112 8.63 -4.81 10.61
N ARG A 113 9.87 -5.27 10.50
CA ARG A 113 10.53 -5.54 9.23
C ARG A 113 9.89 -6.75 8.55
N ILE A 114 9.69 -6.63 7.24
CA ILE A 114 9.15 -7.67 6.36
C ILE A 114 10.02 -7.81 5.11
N GLN A 115 9.83 -8.88 4.35
CA GLN A 115 10.52 -9.10 3.08
C GLN A 115 9.65 -8.70 1.90
N VAL A 116 10.27 -8.14 0.87
CA VAL A 116 9.61 -7.80 -0.41
C VAL A 116 10.53 -8.24 -1.53
N GLU A 117 10.05 -9.12 -2.41
CA GLU A 117 10.87 -9.69 -3.50
C GLU A 117 11.06 -8.74 -4.69
N ASP A 118 10.19 -7.73 -4.83
CA ASP A 118 10.21 -6.76 -5.93
C ASP A 118 9.76 -5.39 -5.40
N VAL A 119 8.45 -5.13 -5.45
CA VAL A 119 7.81 -3.94 -4.88
C VAL A 119 6.55 -4.35 -4.10
N PRO A 120 6.15 -3.59 -3.08
CA PRO A 120 5.17 -4.07 -2.11
C PRO A 120 3.71 -3.94 -2.56
N LEU A 121 3.43 -3.16 -3.61
CA LEU A 121 2.10 -2.92 -4.13
C LEU A 121 1.95 -3.49 -5.55
N LEU A 122 0.73 -3.89 -5.90
CA LEU A 122 0.39 -4.38 -7.23
C LEU A 122 -0.84 -3.65 -7.74
N ILE A 123 -0.69 -2.92 -8.85
CA ILE A 123 -1.77 -2.31 -9.63
C ILE A 123 -2.38 -3.40 -10.51
N ASN A 124 -3.69 -3.58 -10.40
CA ASN A 124 -4.44 -4.60 -11.15
C ASN A 124 -5.61 -4.03 -11.96
N ASP A 125 -5.90 -2.74 -11.83
CA ASP A 125 -6.97 -2.07 -12.57
C ASP A 125 -6.50 -0.68 -13.03
N VAL A 126 -6.99 -0.28 -14.21
CA VAL A 126 -6.84 1.08 -14.76
C VAL A 126 -8.12 1.46 -15.48
N GLY A 127 -8.53 2.72 -15.32
CA GLY A 127 -9.68 3.27 -16.03
C GLY A 127 -9.51 4.74 -16.36
N ILE A 128 -10.41 5.25 -17.22
CA ILE A 128 -10.49 6.67 -17.56
C ILE A 128 -11.58 7.32 -16.71
N VAL A 129 -11.20 8.30 -15.89
CA VAL A 129 -12.12 9.12 -15.10
C VAL A 129 -12.17 10.52 -15.68
N LYS A 130 -13.38 11.08 -15.83
CA LYS A 130 -13.57 12.46 -16.30
C LYS A 130 -13.93 13.36 -15.14
N GLU A 131 -13.14 14.40 -14.92
CA GLU A 131 -13.39 15.46 -13.93
C GLU A 131 -13.21 16.81 -14.59
N ASN A 132 -14.22 17.69 -14.48
CA ASN A 132 -14.18 19.02 -15.08
C ASN A 132 -13.78 19.00 -16.57
N GLU A 133 -14.33 18.05 -17.33
CA GLU A 133 -14.05 17.80 -18.76
C GLU A 133 -12.62 17.31 -19.07
N VAL A 134 -11.76 17.15 -18.06
CA VAL A 134 -10.42 16.56 -18.19
C VAL A 134 -10.48 15.06 -17.94
N SER A 135 -9.86 14.28 -18.83
CA SER A 135 -9.75 12.82 -18.68
C SER A 135 -8.45 12.45 -17.95
N TRP A 136 -8.56 11.57 -16.96
CA TRP A 136 -7.47 11.07 -16.13
C TRP A 136 -7.37 9.56 -16.25
N LEU A 137 -6.15 9.03 -16.33
CA LEU A 137 -5.91 7.61 -16.10
C LEU A 137 -5.77 7.38 -14.60
N GLU A 138 -6.70 6.62 -14.06
CA GLU A 138 -6.78 6.27 -12.64
C GLU A 138 -6.51 4.79 -12.46
N PHE A 139 -5.59 4.47 -11.57
CA PHE A 139 -5.11 3.13 -11.27
C PHE A 139 -5.56 2.72 -9.88
N VAL A 140 -5.78 1.42 -9.70
CA VAL A 140 -6.13 0.86 -8.40
C VAL A 140 -5.19 -0.29 -8.07
N THR A 141 -4.65 -0.28 -6.85
CA THR A 141 -3.90 -1.43 -6.32
C THR A 141 -4.84 -2.52 -5.83
N THR A 142 -4.37 -3.76 -5.82
CA THR A 142 -5.09 -4.90 -5.24
C THR A 142 -5.51 -4.68 -3.79
N THR A 143 -4.81 -3.79 -3.08
CA THR A 143 -5.11 -3.45 -1.68
C THR A 143 -5.99 -2.21 -1.53
N GLY A 144 -6.30 -1.50 -2.62
CA GLY A 144 -7.28 -0.40 -2.65
C GLY A 144 -6.67 1.01 -2.60
N ASP A 145 -5.37 1.18 -2.86
CA ASP A 145 -4.83 2.51 -3.16
C ASP A 145 -5.34 2.95 -4.53
N VAL A 146 -5.63 4.25 -4.67
CA VAL A 146 -6.07 4.87 -5.92
C VAL A 146 -5.06 5.97 -6.25
N VAL A 147 -4.52 5.93 -7.47
CA VAL A 147 -3.48 6.86 -7.91
C VAL A 147 -3.73 7.24 -9.36
N ARG A 148 -3.41 8.48 -9.75
CA ARG A 148 -3.55 8.96 -11.13
C ARG A 148 -2.21 9.03 -11.81
N LEU A 149 -2.17 8.84 -13.12
CA LEU A 149 -0.99 9.16 -13.91
C LEU A 149 -0.84 10.69 -13.96
N ASP A 150 0.18 11.18 -13.27
CA ASP A 150 0.58 12.58 -13.22
C ASP A 150 2.12 12.70 -13.09
N ASP A 151 2.62 13.91 -12.84
CA ASP A 151 4.06 14.18 -12.76
C ASP A 151 4.72 13.59 -11.50
N GLU A 152 3.94 13.30 -10.45
CA GLU A 152 4.44 12.70 -9.20
C GLU A 152 4.40 11.17 -9.26
N HIS A 153 3.52 10.61 -10.10
CA HIS A 153 3.32 9.17 -10.26
C HIS A 153 3.55 8.72 -11.72
N PRO A 154 4.73 8.97 -12.32
CA PRO A 154 5.03 8.52 -13.67
C PRO A 154 5.19 6.99 -13.72
N ILE A 155 4.79 6.39 -14.84
CA ILE A 155 5.06 4.98 -15.11
C ILE A 155 6.46 4.85 -15.70
N SER A 156 7.22 3.85 -15.24
CA SER A 156 8.55 3.53 -15.75
C SER A 156 8.67 2.05 -16.07
N LEU A 157 9.37 1.72 -17.16
CA LEU A 157 9.73 0.35 -17.52
C LEU A 157 11.14 0.07 -16.97
N GLN A 158 11.29 -0.95 -16.13
CA GLN A 158 12.56 -1.30 -15.52
C GLN A 158 12.83 -2.80 -15.65
N ALA A 159 14.10 -3.18 -15.76
CA ALA A 159 14.51 -4.58 -15.75
C ALA A 159 14.30 -5.18 -14.35
N TYR A 160 13.69 -6.36 -14.30
CA TYR A 160 13.51 -7.16 -13.09
C TYR A 160 14.37 -8.41 -13.16
N GLN A 161 15.38 -8.50 -12.29
CA GLN A 161 16.20 -9.69 -12.14
C GLN A 161 15.92 -10.36 -10.79
N PRO A 162 15.22 -11.51 -10.77
CA PRO A 162 15.14 -12.30 -9.55
C PRO A 162 16.53 -12.86 -9.20
N GLY A 163 16.85 -12.94 -7.91
CA GLY A 163 18.16 -13.40 -7.44
C GLY A 163 18.59 -14.73 -8.08
N ASN A 164 19.81 -14.74 -8.64
CA ASN A 164 20.45 -15.80 -9.45
C ASN A 164 20.02 -15.91 -10.93
N ALA A 165 19.57 -14.83 -11.57
CA ALA A 165 19.44 -14.77 -13.03
C ALA A 165 20.74 -14.29 -13.70
N ALA A 166 21.07 -14.87 -14.87
CA ALA A 166 22.30 -14.65 -15.62
C ALA A 166 22.54 -13.19 -16.06
N ASP A 167 23.78 -12.88 -16.47
CA ASP A 167 24.32 -11.56 -16.89
C ASP A 167 23.59 -10.83 -18.05
N ARG A 168 22.39 -11.26 -18.46
CA ARG A 168 21.66 -10.68 -19.59
C ARG A 168 20.20 -10.41 -19.23
N ILE A 169 19.78 -9.16 -19.44
CA ILE A 169 18.38 -8.73 -19.35
C ILE A 169 17.66 -9.21 -20.62
N ASP A 170 16.69 -10.10 -20.46
CA ASP A 170 15.73 -10.43 -21.51
C ASP A 170 14.59 -9.39 -21.49
N GLU A 171 14.03 -9.03 -22.64
CA GLU A 171 12.83 -8.18 -22.70
C GLU A 171 11.68 -8.74 -21.87
N SER A 172 11.62 -10.07 -21.71
CA SER A 172 10.66 -10.77 -20.83
C SER A 172 10.80 -10.42 -19.34
N GLN A 173 11.92 -9.79 -18.96
CA GLN A 173 12.23 -9.34 -17.61
C GLN A 173 11.92 -7.85 -17.40
N VAL A 174 11.48 -7.11 -18.42
CA VAL A 174 11.07 -5.71 -18.24
C VAL A 174 9.66 -5.67 -17.62
N ARG A 175 9.51 -4.85 -16.58
CA ARG A 175 8.26 -4.68 -15.84
C ARG A 175 7.89 -3.20 -15.70
N PRO A 176 6.59 -2.87 -15.78
CA PRO A 176 6.09 -1.51 -15.53
C PRO A 176 5.88 -1.24 -14.04
N TYR A 177 6.41 -0.11 -13.56
CA TYR A 177 6.27 0.33 -12.17
C TYR A 177 5.74 1.75 -12.10
N MET A 178 5.03 2.06 -11.02
CA MET A 178 4.47 3.39 -10.75
C MET A 178 4.64 3.74 -9.26
N PRO A 179 5.17 4.93 -8.92
CA PRO A 179 5.11 5.44 -7.55
C PRO A 179 3.65 5.55 -7.09
N VAL A 180 3.38 5.26 -5.83
CA VAL A 180 2.01 5.35 -5.28
C VAL A 180 1.94 6.30 -4.09
N ARG A 181 2.77 6.09 -3.07
CA ARG A 181 2.80 6.94 -1.86
C ARG A 181 3.99 6.61 -0.98
N ASN A 182 4.43 7.56 -0.17
CA ASN A 182 5.47 7.32 0.86
C ASN A 182 6.72 6.59 0.33
N GLY A 183 7.11 6.83 -0.93
CA GLY A 183 8.22 6.14 -1.58
C GLY A 183 7.96 4.68 -1.98
N LEU A 184 6.76 4.15 -1.73
CA LEU A 184 6.31 2.84 -2.19
C LEU A 184 5.95 2.90 -3.67
N ASN A 185 6.52 1.95 -4.42
CA ASN A 185 6.16 1.70 -5.81
C ASN A 185 5.16 0.54 -5.88
N ALA A 186 4.38 0.53 -6.95
CA ALA A 186 3.58 -0.61 -7.36
C ALA A 186 4.08 -1.18 -8.68
N LEU A 187 4.02 -2.50 -8.79
CA LEU A 187 4.13 -3.21 -10.06
C LEU A 187 2.78 -3.05 -10.78
N ILE A 188 2.78 -2.71 -12.06
CA ILE A 188 1.57 -2.77 -12.89
C ILE A 188 1.45 -4.20 -13.43
N GLY A 189 0.35 -4.86 -13.08
CA GLY A 189 0.07 -6.23 -13.52
C GLY A 189 0.02 -6.33 -15.04
N ARG A 190 0.46 -7.46 -15.60
CA ARG A 190 0.55 -7.66 -17.07
C ARG A 190 -0.75 -7.35 -17.79
N ASN A 191 -1.89 -7.82 -17.26
CA ASN A 191 -3.20 -7.56 -17.87
C ASN A 191 -3.53 -6.07 -17.90
N THR A 192 -3.24 -5.35 -16.80
CA THR A 192 -3.44 -3.90 -16.72
C THR A 192 -2.51 -3.16 -17.65
N PHE A 193 -1.26 -3.61 -17.80
CA PHE A 193 -0.32 -3.04 -18.76
C PHE A 193 -0.76 -3.26 -20.21
N TYR A 194 -1.28 -4.46 -20.56
CA TYR A 194 -1.86 -4.67 -21.89
C TYR A 194 -3.05 -3.75 -22.13
N HIS A 195 -3.92 -3.56 -21.14
CA HIS A 195 -5.02 -2.61 -21.27
C HIS A 195 -4.52 -1.16 -21.46
N LEU A 196 -3.44 -0.75 -20.80
CA LEU A 196 -2.80 0.54 -21.07
C LEU A 196 -2.33 0.69 -22.52
N THR A 197 -1.77 -0.37 -23.12
CA THR A 197 -1.34 -0.31 -24.53
C THR A 197 -2.50 -0.16 -25.51
N GLU A 198 -3.71 -0.59 -25.13
CA GLU A 198 -4.95 -0.37 -25.90
C GLU A 198 -5.49 1.05 -25.75
N ILE A 199 -5.26 1.68 -24.59
CA ILE A 199 -5.69 3.06 -24.30
C ILE A 199 -4.72 4.08 -24.91
N GLY A 200 -3.43 3.78 -24.88
CA GLY A 200 -2.36 4.64 -25.36
C GLY A 200 -2.10 4.55 -26.85
N GLU A 201 -1.17 5.39 -27.31
CA GLU A 201 -0.66 5.37 -28.67
C GLU A 201 0.73 4.73 -28.69
N LEU A 202 0.90 3.69 -29.49
CA LEU A 202 2.20 3.07 -29.76
C LEU A 202 2.82 3.69 -31.01
N THR A 203 4.02 4.24 -30.85
CA THR A 203 4.80 4.82 -31.95
C THR A 203 6.19 4.20 -31.99
N GLU A 204 6.83 4.22 -33.16
CA GLU A 204 8.26 3.90 -33.29
C GLU A 204 9.05 5.19 -33.47
N HIS A 205 10.07 5.39 -32.63
CA HIS A 205 11.00 6.50 -32.75
C HIS A 205 12.42 5.97 -32.60
N ASP A 206 13.28 6.24 -33.59
CA ASP A 206 14.67 5.75 -33.63
C ASP A 206 14.82 4.22 -33.44
N GLY A 207 13.86 3.44 -33.95
CA GLY A 207 13.84 1.98 -33.79
C GLY A 207 13.45 1.49 -32.40
N LYS A 208 13.00 2.38 -31.51
CA LYS A 208 12.44 2.02 -30.20
C LYS A 208 10.92 2.20 -30.21
N THR A 209 10.21 1.21 -29.68
CA THR A 209 8.78 1.32 -29.41
C THR A 209 8.55 2.24 -28.21
N MET A 210 7.68 3.23 -28.40
CA MET A 210 7.28 4.20 -27.39
C MET A 210 5.77 4.10 -27.18
N LEU A 211 5.35 3.96 -25.92
CA LEU A 211 3.95 4.06 -25.51
C LEU A 211 3.70 5.48 -24.97
N THR A 212 2.74 6.18 -25.55
CA THR A 212 2.30 7.51 -25.11
C THR A 212 0.89 7.44 -24.54
N LEU A 213 0.71 7.95 -23.33
CA LEU A 213 -0.54 7.97 -22.57
C LEU A 213 -0.98 9.41 -22.33
N GLN A 214 -2.29 9.67 -22.42
CA GLN A 214 -2.88 10.96 -22.08
C GLN A 214 -3.57 10.89 -20.72
N SER A 215 -3.23 11.79 -19.81
CA SER A 215 -3.85 11.89 -18.49
C SER A 215 -3.76 13.31 -17.97
N GLY A 216 -4.83 13.85 -17.38
CA GLY A 216 -4.82 15.18 -16.77
C GLY A 216 -4.53 16.32 -17.75
N GLY A 217 -4.82 16.13 -19.04
CA GLY A 217 -4.47 17.09 -20.11
C GLY A 217 -2.98 17.13 -20.47
N LYS A 218 -2.19 16.17 -19.97
CA LYS A 218 -0.76 16.01 -20.26
C LYS A 218 -0.49 14.67 -20.94
N SER A 219 0.68 14.60 -21.58
CA SER A 219 1.17 13.42 -22.29
C SER A 219 2.35 12.82 -21.54
N TYR A 220 2.31 11.51 -21.31
CA TYR A 220 3.34 10.73 -20.62
C TYR A 220 3.83 9.62 -21.54
N SER A 221 5.12 9.61 -21.84
CA SER A 221 5.72 8.62 -22.74
C SER A 221 6.70 7.72 -21.99
N MET A 222 6.70 6.44 -22.34
CA MET A 222 7.67 5.46 -21.83
C MET A 222 8.22 4.61 -22.97
N THR A 223 9.49 4.26 -22.87
CA THR A 223 10.20 3.40 -23.82
C THR A 223 10.82 2.22 -23.08
N MET A 224 11.12 1.16 -23.81
CA MET A 224 11.92 0.06 -23.26
C MET A 224 13.25 0.60 -22.72
N PRO A 225 13.74 0.07 -21.58
CA PRO A 225 15.06 0.40 -21.08
C PRO A 225 16.13 -0.06 -22.08
N ASP A 226 17.27 0.64 -22.09
CA ASP A 226 18.41 0.23 -22.90
C ASP A 226 18.99 -1.11 -22.39
N HIS A 227 19.45 -1.95 -23.33
CA HIS A 227 20.10 -3.23 -23.05
C HIS A 227 21.54 -3.07 -22.55
#